data_AF-A0A1C3RJI7-F1
#
_entry.id   AF-A0A1C3RJI7-F1
#
_cell.length_a   1.000
_cell.length_b   1.000
_cell.length_c   1.000
_cell.angle_alpha   90.00
_cell.angle_beta   90.00
_cell.angle_gamma   90.00
#
_symmetry.space_group_name_H-M   'P 1'
#
loop_
_entity.id
_entity.type
_entity.pdbx_description
1 polymer ?
#
loop_
_entity_poly.entity_id
_entity_poly.type
_entity_poly.pdbx_seq_one_letter_code
_entity_poly.pdbx_strand_id
1 'polypeptide(L)'
;MKTIVYQSYRTENVPQWISKSMDSVAHWAALKGFDYRFYGDEMFERVPQWYREKTKDRLVVATDLGRLMLAKELLLEGYERVIWCDADMLVFAPQEFDVQVHEEYAFGREVWIQQDGKGRLKAFNKIHNAFFVFSENNSFLDFYIHSCLSIIKRIEGQMVPQIVGPKFLSAIHNIVACPIVEEAGMFSPLVMKDILNGGGRALDLLKEKSPSPLYAGNLSASMEGAETDGVCLSPFDMEKACEHLLEKGRL
;
A
#
# COMPACT_ATOMS: atom_id res chain seq x y z
N MET A 1 22.39 8.42 0.87
CA MET A 1 21.32 8.05 -0.07
C MET A 1 20.17 9.03 0.03
N LYS A 2 20.11 9.98 -0.91
CA LYS A 2 19.03 10.95 -1.05
C LYS A 2 17.72 10.22 -1.32
N THR A 3 16.83 10.24 -0.33
CA THR A 3 15.57 9.48 -0.33
C THR A 3 14.39 10.43 -0.36
N ILE A 4 13.37 10.10 -1.14
CA ILE A 4 12.06 10.76 -1.10
C ILE A 4 10.94 9.76 -0.80
N VAL A 5 10.05 10.14 0.10
CA VAL A 5 8.75 9.49 0.31
C VAL A 5 7.71 10.30 -0.43
N TYR A 6 6.80 9.63 -1.13
CA TYR A 6 5.74 10.31 -1.85
C TYR A 6 4.41 9.58 -1.77
N GLN A 7 3.33 10.36 -1.78
CA GLN A 7 1.95 9.88 -1.71
C GLN A 7 1.10 10.66 -2.71
N SER A 8 -0.06 10.10 -3.06
CA SER A 8 -1.08 10.84 -3.80
C SER A 8 -2.48 10.56 -3.28
N TYR A 9 -3.28 11.62 -3.20
CA TYR A 9 -4.71 11.56 -2.89
C TYR A 9 -5.42 12.80 -3.43
N ARG A 10 -6.75 12.76 -3.51
CA ARG A 10 -7.53 13.98 -3.78
C ARG A 10 -7.31 15.01 -2.67
N THR A 11 -7.44 16.30 -2.98
CA THR A 11 -7.23 17.40 -2.02
C THR A 11 -8.53 17.92 -1.40
N GLU A 12 -9.68 17.57 -1.98
CA GLU A 12 -10.99 17.98 -1.51
C GLU A 12 -11.73 16.83 -0.79
N ASN A 13 -12.51 17.17 0.23
CA ASN A 13 -13.34 16.22 0.99
C ASN A 13 -12.54 14.97 1.43
N VAL A 14 -11.34 15.22 1.97
CA VAL A 14 -10.45 14.18 2.48
C VAL A 14 -10.96 13.74 3.87
N PRO A 15 -11.23 12.43 4.08
CA PRO A 15 -11.58 11.93 5.40
C PRO A 15 -10.49 12.24 6.42
N GLN A 16 -10.88 12.54 7.66
CA GLN A 16 -9.91 12.88 8.71
C GLN A 16 -8.90 11.76 8.97
N TRP A 17 -9.35 10.50 8.95
CA TRP A 17 -8.48 9.36 9.16
C TRP A 17 -7.45 9.16 8.02
N ILE A 18 -7.80 9.50 6.77
CA ILE A 18 -6.85 9.53 5.64
C ILE A 18 -5.82 10.64 5.84
N SER A 19 -6.26 11.81 6.30
CA SER A 19 -5.35 12.92 6.62
C SER A 19 -4.36 12.49 7.73
N LYS A 20 -4.83 11.83 8.79
CA LYS A 20 -3.97 11.25 9.84
C LYS A 20 -2.97 10.23 9.29
N SER A 21 -3.39 9.38 8.36
CA SER A 21 -2.50 8.43 7.68
C SER A 21 -1.39 9.14 6.90
N MET A 22 -1.73 10.11 6.07
CA MET A 22 -0.74 10.91 5.32
C MET A 22 0.20 11.70 6.24
N ASP A 23 -0.34 12.33 7.29
CA ASP A 23 0.45 13.06 8.28
C ASP A 23 1.46 12.14 8.99
N SER A 24 1.06 10.90 9.29
CA SER A 24 1.96 9.90 9.91
C SER A 24 3.13 9.53 9.00
N VAL A 25 2.89 9.41 7.70
CA VAL A 25 3.93 9.12 6.69
C VAL A 25 4.86 10.32 6.53
N ALA A 26 4.31 11.54 6.45
CA ALA A 26 5.10 12.77 6.37
C ALA A 26 5.97 12.97 7.62
N HIS A 27 5.42 12.70 8.80
CA HIS A 27 6.16 12.72 10.07
C HIS A 27 7.29 11.68 10.08
N TRP A 28 7.01 10.45 9.66
CA TRP A 28 8.02 9.41 9.55
C TRP A 28 9.14 9.78 8.57
N ALA A 29 8.81 10.32 7.40
CA ALA A 29 9.78 10.78 6.42
C ALA A 29 10.70 11.86 7.02
N ALA A 30 10.13 12.86 7.69
CA ALA A 30 10.89 13.92 8.37
C ALA A 30 11.80 13.36 9.48
N LEU A 31 11.30 12.41 10.29
CA LEU A 31 12.07 11.77 11.36
C LEU A 31 13.30 11.02 10.82
N LYS A 32 13.17 10.40 9.64
CA LYS A 32 14.26 9.68 8.97
C LYS A 32 15.15 10.59 8.11
N GLY A 33 14.84 11.88 8.02
CA GLY A 33 15.57 12.84 7.19
C GLY A 33 15.37 12.61 5.68
N PHE A 34 14.23 12.04 5.29
CA PHE A 34 13.83 11.88 3.90
C PHE A 34 13.06 13.11 3.42
N ASP A 35 13.18 13.42 2.13
CA ASP A 35 12.29 14.38 1.51
C ASP A 35 10.87 13.79 1.44
N TYR A 36 9.84 14.64 1.50
CA TYR A 36 8.45 14.23 1.36
C TYR A 36 7.77 15.05 0.27
N ARG A 37 7.03 14.40 -0.62
CA ARG A 37 6.26 15.08 -1.67
C ARG A 37 4.87 14.47 -1.84
N PHE A 38 3.86 15.32 -1.69
CA PHE A 38 2.47 14.98 -1.95
C PHE A 38 2.07 15.40 -3.36
N TYR A 39 1.24 14.57 -4.01
CA TYR A 39 0.66 14.83 -5.33
C TYR A 39 -0.87 14.72 -5.26
N GLY A 40 -1.59 15.69 -5.82
CA GLY A 40 -3.02 15.58 -6.06
C GLY A 40 -3.36 14.71 -7.28
N ASP A 41 -4.50 14.98 -7.89
CA ASP A 41 -4.96 14.29 -9.10
C ASP A 41 -4.05 14.54 -10.33
N GLU A 42 -3.12 15.51 -10.27
CA GLU A 42 -2.12 15.74 -11.32
C GLU A 42 -1.20 14.52 -11.53
N MET A 43 -1.14 13.57 -10.59
CA MET A 43 -0.48 12.29 -10.82
C MET A 43 -1.01 11.60 -12.10
N PHE A 44 -2.31 11.71 -12.37
CA PHE A 44 -2.93 11.08 -13.54
C PHE A 44 -2.49 11.70 -14.87
N GLU A 45 -1.94 12.92 -14.89
CA GLU A 45 -1.42 13.55 -16.12
C GLU A 45 -0.24 12.76 -16.73
N ARG A 46 0.46 11.98 -15.89
CA ARG A 46 1.60 11.13 -16.26
C ARG A 46 1.18 9.80 -16.85
N VAL A 47 -0.08 9.42 -16.66
CA VAL A 47 -0.66 8.17 -17.17
C VAL A 47 -1.09 8.41 -18.63
N PRO A 48 -0.62 7.58 -19.60
CA PRO A 48 -0.98 7.75 -21.00
C PRO A 48 -2.49 7.83 -21.20
N GLN A 49 -2.94 8.75 -22.06
CA GLN A 49 -4.36 9.01 -22.28
C GLN A 49 -5.16 7.74 -22.59
N TRP A 50 -4.68 6.90 -23.52
CA TRP A 50 -5.34 5.65 -23.88
C TRP A 50 -5.50 4.69 -22.69
N TYR A 51 -4.55 4.71 -21.74
CA TYR A 51 -4.59 3.88 -20.55
C TYR A 51 -5.66 4.42 -19.60
N ARG A 52 -5.66 5.73 -19.35
CA ARG A 52 -6.68 6.41 -18.52
C ARG A 52 -8.09 6.18 -19.04
N GLU A 53 -8.30 6.31 -20.35
CA GLU A 53 -9.59 6.05 -20.99
C GLU A 53 -10.05 4.61 -20.77
N LYS A 54 -9.13 3.63 -20.88
CA LYS A 54 -9.42 2.21 -20.69
C LYS A 54 -9.67 1.85 -19.21
N THR A 55 -9.13 2.62 -18.27
CA THR A 55 -9.25 2.38 -16.83
C THR A 55 -10.19 3.35 -16.11
N LYS A 56 -10.96 4.17 -16.85
CA LYS A 56 -11.81 5.24 -16.27
C LYS A 56 -12.78 4.76 -15.18
N ASP A 57 -13.32 3.54 -15.32
CA ASP A 57 -14.26 2.93 -14.38
C ASP A 57 -13.56 2.13 -13.26
N ARG A 58 -12.21 2.17 -13.25
CA ARG A 58 -11.31 1.42 -12.37
C ARG A 58 -10.09 2.28 -12.03
N LEU A 59 -10.32 3.42 -11.39
CA LEU A 59 -9.27 4.40 -11.06
C LEU A 59 -8.06 3.80 -10.36
N VAL A 60 -8.25 2.79 -9.50
CA VAL A 60 -7.14 2.09 -8.83
C VAL A 60 -6.10 1.50 -9.81
N VAL A 61 -6.53 1.07 -11.00
CA VAL A 61 -5.63 0.57 -12.06
C VAL A 61 -4.85 1.70 -12.73
N ALA A 62 -5.43 2.90 -12.81
CA ALA A 62 -4.72 4.11 -13.23
C ALA A 62 -3.71 4.54 -12.16
N THR A 63 -4.09 4.49 -10.88
CA THR A 63 -3.23 4.78 -9.73
C THR A 63 -2.03 3.84 -9.71
N ASP A 64 -2.23 2.54 -9.96
CA ASP A 64 -1.15 1.54 -10.05
C ASP A 64 -0.04 1.97 -11.02
N LEU A 65 -0.38 2.52 -12.19
CA LEU A 65 0.61 3.02 -13.13
C LEU A 65 1.13 4.41 -12.74
N GLY A 66 0.26 5.32 -12.27
CA GLY A 66 0.62 6.69 -11.91
C GLY A 66 1.74 6.76 -10.88
N ARG A 67 1.67 5.95 -9.82
CA ARG A 67 2.71 5.90 -8.78
C ARG A 67 4.07 5.40 -9.28
N LEU A 68 4.08 4.54 -10.30
CA LEU A 68 5.31 4.06 -10.94
C LEU A 68 5.92 5.12 -11.86
N MET A 69 5.08 5.87 -12.59
CA MET A 69 5.53 7.00 -13.40
C MET A 69 6.17 8.08 -12.52
N LEU A 70 5.55 8.40 -11.38
CA LEU A 70 6.14 9.28 -10.37
C LEU A 70 7.46 8.74 -9.80
N ALA A 71 7.54 7.44 -9.50
CA ALA A 71 8.79 6.80 -9.06
C ALA A 71 9.91 7.08 -10.05
N LYS A 72 9.64 6.87 -11.34
CA LYS A 72 10.60 7.05 -12.42
C LYS A 72 11.02 8.51 -12.57
N GLU A 73 10.09 9.44 -12.51
CA GLU A 73 10.39 10.88 -12.56
C GLU A 73 11.29 11.32 -11.40
N LEU A 74 10.95 10.91 -10.17
CA LEU A 74 11.72 11.24 -8.98
C LEU A 74 13.15 10.67 -9.05
N LEU A 75 13.33 9.44 -9.52
CA LEU A 75 14.67 8.89 -9.74
C LEU A 75 15.44 9.71 -10.80
N LEU A 76 14.79 10.14 -11.88
CA LEU A 76 15.39 11.01 -12.89
C LEU A 76 15.70 12.43 -12.39
N GLU A 77 15.00 12.92 -11.37
CA GLU A 77 15.31 14.17 -10.65
C GLU A 77 16.58 14.06 -9.77
N GLY A 78 17.19 12.88 -9.70
CA GLY A 78 18.44 12.62 -8.96
C GLY A 78 18.21 12.18 -7.52
N TYR A 79 17.05 11.61 -7.19
CA TYR A 79 16.90 10.82 -5.97
C TYR A 79 17.52 9.44 -6.15
N GLU A 80 18.27 8.99 -5.15
CA GLU A 80 18.88 7.65 -5.15
C GLU A 80 17.87 6.58 -4.73
N ARG A 81 16.82 6.97 -3.98
CA ARG A 81 15.75 6.08 -3.51
C ARG A 81 14.41 6.81 -3.46
N VAL A 82 13.37 6.13 -3.93
CA VAL A 82 11.97 6.59 -3.84
C VAL A 82 11.15 5.56 -3.06
N ILE A 83 10.27 6.04 -2.19
CA ILE A 83 9.37 5.22 -1.38
C ILE A 83 7.94 5.69 -1.60
N TRP A 84 7.09 4.78 -2.04
CA TRP A 84 5.65 5.03 -2.15
C TRP A 84 4.91 4.51 -0.93
N CYS A 85 3.96 5.30 -0.45
CA CYS A 85 2.93 4.88 0.51
C CYS A 85 1.56 5.28 -0.03
N ASP A 86 0.58 4.36 -0.10
CA ASP A 86 -0.81 4.73 -0.37
C ASP A 86 -1.31 5.72 0.71
N ALA A 87 -2.29 6.56 0.38
CA ALA A 87 -2.79 7.62 1.28
C ALA A 87 -3.42 7.09 2.58
N ASP A 88 -3.90 5.84 2.56
CA ASP A 88 -4.47 5.12 3.69
C ASP A 88 -3.45 4.23 4.41
N MET A 89 -2.16 4.43 4.16
CA MET A 89 -1.07 3.83 4.93
C MET A 89 -0.77 4.66 6.18
N LEU A 90 -0.88 4.04 7.34
CA LEU A 90 -0.56 4.63 8.64
C LEU A 90 0.79 4.12 9.12
N VAL A 91 1.75 5.01 9.39
CA VAL A 91 2.99 4.67 10.09
C VAL A 91 2.80 4.93 11.58
N PHE A 92 2.68 3.85 12.36
CA PHE A 92 2.37 3.94 13.78
C PHE A 92 3.57 3.67 14.70
N ALA A 93 4.71 3.23 14.16
CA ALA A 93 5.97 3.07 14.89
C ALA A 93 7.14 3.77 14.17
N PRO A 94 7.10 5.10 13.98
CA PRO A 94 8.02 5.79 13.07
C PRO A 94 9.50 5.70 13.48
N GLN A 95 9.79 5.54 14.77
CA GLN A 95 11.15 5.35 15.27
C GLN A 95 11.73 4.01 14.82
N GLU A 96 10.93 2.95 14.89
CA GLU A 96 11.31 1.57 14.58
C GLU A 96 11.24 1.27 13.07
N PHE A 97 10.43 2.01 12.31
CA PHE A 97 10.26 1.76 10.88
C PHE A 97 11.47 2.22 10.07
N ASP A 98 12.53 1.42 10.05
CA ASP A 98 13.72 1.64 9.23
C ASP A 98 13.66 0.80 7.95
N VAL A 99 13.44 1.47 6.83
CA VAL A 99 13.34 0.82 5.52
C VAL A 99 14.75 0.58 5.00
N GLN A 100 15.31 -0.56 5.37
CA GLN A 100 16.60 -1.02 4.89
C GLN A 100 16.41 -1.80 3.60
N VAL A 101 16.72 -1.16 2.47
CA VAL A 101 16.69 -1.84 1.16
C VAL A 101 18.13 -1.95 0.68
N HIS A 102 18.66 -3.16 0.78
CA HIS A 102 19.97 -3.54 0.22
C HIS A 102 19.86 -3.97 -1.25
N GLU A 103 18.63 -4.09 -1.74
CA GLU A 103 18.25 -4.55 -3.08
C GLU A 103 17.85 -3.36 -3.98
N GLU A 104 17.57 -3.66 -5.26
CA GLU A 104 17.14 -2.67 -6.23
C GLU A 104 15.71 -2.14 -5.97
N TYR A 105 14.86 -2.96 -5.35
CA TYR A 105 13.46 -2.67 -5.08
C TYR A 105 12.92 -3.53 -3.93
N ALA A 106 11.79 -3.15 -3.35
CA ALA A 106 11.05 -3.98 -2.42
C ALA A 106 9.55 -3.62 -2.41
N PHE A 107 8.69 -4.56 -2.01
CA PHE A 107 7.24 -4.38 -1.83
C PHE A 107 6.82 -4.64 -0.38
N GLY A 108 5.59 -4.28 -0.02
CA GLY A 108 5.03 -4.62 1.30
C GLY A 108 4.45 -6.04 1.36
N ARG A 109 4.40 -6.60 2.57
CA ARG A 109 3.83 -7.93 2.83
C ARG A 109 2.33 -7.84 3.09
N GLU A 110 1.54 -8.63 2.38
CA GLU A 110 0.12 -8.81 2.70
C GLU A 110 -0.08 -10.14 3.43
N VAL A 111 -0.43 -10.08 4.72
CA VAL A 111 -0.95 -11.22 5.49
C VAL A 111 -2.45 -11.00 5.68
N TRP A 112 -3.24 -11.38 4.68
CA TRP A 112 -4.68 -11.10 4.66
C TRP A 112 -5.45 -12.13 5.47
N ILE A 113 -6.10 -11.70 6.55
CA ILE A 113 -6.93 -12.57 7.39
C ILE A 113 -8.40 -12.46 6.97
N GLN A 114 -8.99 -13.57 6.53
CA GLN A 114 -10.41 -13.65 6.17
C GLN A 114 -11.00 -15.00 6.58
N GLN A 115 -12.32 -15.15 6.49
CA GLN A 115 -12.98 -16.43 6.72
C GLN A 115 -12.87 -17.32 5.47
N ASP A 116 -12.65 -18.62 5.66
CA ASP A 116 -12.82 -19.62 4.60
C ASP A 116 -14.32 -19.90 4.35
N GLY A 117 -14.63 -20.69 3.32
CA GLY A 117 -16.02 -21.07 3.01
C GLY A 117 -16.74 -21.88 4.10
N LYS A 118 -16.07 -22.19 5.23
CA LYS A 118 -16.63 -22.84 6.42
C LYS A 118 -16.63 -21.92 7.64
N GLY A 119 -16.35 -20.62 7.48
CA GLY A 119 -16.32 -19.63 8.55
C GLY A 119 -15.05 -19.67 9.42
N ARG A 120 -14.02 -20.43 9.04
CA ARG A 120 -12.76 -20.52 9.82
C ARG A 120 -11.80 -19.43 9.35
N LEU A 121 -11.13 -18.77 10.30
CA LEU A 121 -10.08 -17.82 9.97
C LEU A 121 -8.94 -18.49 9.22
N LYS A 122 -8.48 -17.84 8.16
CA LYS A 122 -7.32 -18.26 7.36
C LYS A 122 -6.49 -17.03 6.99
N ALA A 123 -5.17 -17.19 7.09
CA ALA A 123 -4.21 -16.22 6.59
C ALA A 123 -3.85 -16.52 5.12
N PHE A 124 -3.81 -15.48 4.30
CA PHE A 124 -3.36 -15.55 2.91
C PHE A 124 -2.14 -14.64 2.76
N ASN A 125 -0.99 -15.27 2.50
CA ASN A 125 0.27 -14.56 2.34
C ASN A 125 0.45 -14.18 0.86
N LYS A 126 0.60 -12.89 0.61
CA LYS A 126 0.76 -12.27 -0.71
C LYS A 126 1.76 -11.12 -0.62
N ILE A 127 1.85 -10.33 -1.68
CA ILE A 127 2.59 -9.07 -1.70
C ILE A 127 1.66 -7.96 -2.19
N HIS A 128 1.83 -6.76 -1.65
CA HIS A 128 1.04 -5.59 -2.03
C HIS A 128 1.93 -4.45 -2.50
N ASN A 129 1.39 -3.57 -3.32
CA ASN A 129 2.07 -2.36 -3.79
C ASN A 129 1.66 -1.10 -3.03
N ALA A 130 0.74 -1.18 -2.05
CA ALA A 130 0.41 -0.05 -1.17
C ALA A 130 1.62 0.56 -0.44
N PHE A 131 2.72 -0.20 -0.41
CA PHE A 131 4.05 0.27 -0.10
C PHE A 131 5.03 -0.31 -1.13
N PHE A 132 5.97 0.49 -1.61
CA PHE A 132 7.14 -0.03 -2.32
C PHE A 132 8.33 0.91 -2.23
N VAL A 133 9.50 0.37 -2.55
CA VAL A 133 10.76 1.09 -2.68
C VAL A 133 11.39 0.78 -4.03
N PHE A 134 11.95 1.79 -4.68
CA PHE A 134 12.84 1.64 -5.82
C PHE A 134 14.11 2.48 -5.61
N SER A 135 15.26 1.91 -5.94
CA SER A 135 16.56 2.60 -5.95
C SER A 135 16.92 3.05 -7.37
N GLU A 136 17.81 4.03 -7.53
CA GLU A 136 18.21 4.59 -8.85
C GLU A 136 18.70 3.53 -9.85
N ASN A 137 19.38 2.49 -9.36
CA ASN A 137 19.89 1.39 -10.17
C ASN A 137 18.97 0.18 -10.04
N ASN A 138 17.74 0.28 -10.55
CA ASN A 138 16.79 -0.83 -10.52
C ASN A 138 16.33 -1.25 -11.92
N SER A 139 16.29 -2.56 -12.13
CA SER A 139 15.82 -3.20 -13.36
C SER A 139 14.31 -3.44 -13.37
N PHE A 140 13.68 -3.45 -12.19
CA PHE A 140 12.29 -3.88 -12.03
C PHE A 140 11.27 -2.80 -12.41
N LEU A 141 11.52 -1.52 -12.14
CA LEU A 141 10.57 -0.43 -12.36
C LEU A 141 10.17 -0.32 -13.83
N ASP A 142 11.15 -0.34 -14.74
CA ASP A 142 10.89 -0.28 -16.18
C ASP A 142 10.17 -1.52 -16.68
N PHE A 143 10.53 -2.71 -16.19
CA PHE A 143 9.79 -3.94 -16.44
C PHE A 143 8.35 -3.85 -15.94
N TYR A 144 8.13 -3.28 -14.75
CA TYR A 144 6.82 -3.19 -14.15
C TYR A 144 5.93 -2.20 -14.92
N ILE A 145 6.43 -1.02 -15.25
CA ILE A 145 5.74 -0.04 -16.11
C ILE A 145 5.39 -0.69 -17.45
N HIS A 146 6.35 -1.36 -18.10
CA HIS A 146 6.10 -2.06 -19.36
C HIS A 146 5.02 -3.14 -19.24
N SER A 147 5.02 -3.88 -18.14
CA SER A 147 4.05 -4.94 -17.86
C SER A 147 2.65 -4.38 -17.65
N CYS A 148 2.50 -3.30 -16.87
CA CYS A 148 1.23 -2.59 -16.68
C CYS A 148 0.63 -2.17 -18.03
N LEU A 149 1.43 -1.48 -18.86
CA LEU A 149 1.01 -1.04 -20.19
C LEU A 149 0.60 -2.22 -21.07
N SER A 150 1.40 -3.28 -21.11
CA SER A 150 1.15 -4.46 -21.94
C SER A 150 -0.10 -5.24 -21.51
N ILE A 151 -0.30 -5.45 -20.20
CA ILE A 151 -1.45 -6.15 -19.64
C ILE A 151 -2.73 -5.38 -19.95
N ILE A 152 -2.78 -4.09 -19.61
CA ILE A 152 -3.99 -3.27 -19.84
C ILE A 152 -4.29 -3.13 -21.33
N LYS A 153 -3.28 -3.03 -22.20
CA LYS A 153 -3.50 -3.00 -23.65
C LYS A 153 -4.21 -4.26 -24.16
N ARG A 154 -3.89 -5.44 -23.62
CA ARG A 154 -4.43 -6.74 -24.06
C ARG A 154 -5.76 -7.14 -23.44
N ILE A 155 -6.15 -6.56 -22.29
CA ILE A 155 -7.43 -6.91 -21.65
C ILE A 155 -8.59 -6.57 -22.59
N GLU A 156 -9.42 -7.56 -22.85
CA GLU A 156 -10.73 -7.43 -23.47
C GLU A 156 -11.79 -7.79 -22.42
N GLY A 157 -12.88 -7.02 -22.34
CA GLY A 157 -13.95 -7.25 -21.37
C GLY A 157 -13.67 -6.72 -19.96
N GLN A 158 -14.13 -7.45 -18.94
CA GLN A 158 -14.17 -6.96 -17.56
C GLN A 158 -12.76 -6.89 -16.93
N MET A 159 -12.40 -5.71 -16.45
CA MET A 159 -11.14 -5.46 -15.75
C MET A 159 -11.29 -5.69 -14.24
N VAL A 160 -10.39 -6.52 -13.68
CA VAL A 160 -10.28 -6.75 -12.24
C VAL A 160 -9.41 -5.65 -11.61
N PRO A 161 -9.84 -5.00 -10.51
CA PRO A 161 -9.13 -3.87 -9.90
C PRO A 161 -7.65 -4.13 -9.55
N GLN A 162 -7.29 -5.36 -9.21
CA GLN A 162 -5.95 -5.73 -8.73
C GLN A 162 -5.02 -6.26 -9.83
N ILE A 163 -5.44 -6.20 -11.10
CA ILE A 163 -4.84 -6.98 -12.19
C ILE A 163 -3.36 -6.64 -12.45
N VAL A 164 -2.96 -5.37 -12.31
CA VAL A 164 -1.57 -4.92 -12.45
C VAL A 164 -0.92 -4.56 -11.10
N GLY A 165 -1.69 -4.55 -10.02
CA GLY A 165 -1.19 -4.39 -8.67
C GLY A 165 -0.94 -5.74 -7.98
N PRO A 166 -1.56 -6.02 -6.81
CA PRO A 166 -1.25 -7.20 -6.00
C PRO A 166 -1.36 -8.55 -6.74
N LYS A 167 -2.29 -8.70 -7.70
CA LYS A 167 -2.46 -9.97 -8.43
C LYS A 167 -1.27 -10.26 -9.35
N PHE A 168 -0.81 -9.26 -10.11
CA PHE A 168 0.37 -9.39 -10.96
C PHE A 168 1.62 -9.60 -10.11
N LEU A 169 1.80 -8.76 -9.09
CA LEU A 169 2.96 -8.80 -8.22
C LEU A 169 3.07 -10.13 -7.47
N SER A 170 1.96 -10.65 -6.92
CA SER A 170 1.96 -11.98 -6.29
C SER A 170 2.33 -13.10 -7.27
N ALA A 171 1.91 -13.01 -8.54
CA ALA A 171 2.31 -13.98 -9.55
C ALA A 171 3.82 -13.92 -9.84
N ILE A 172 4.39 -12.71 -9.93
CA ILE A 172 5.84 -12.52 -10.10
C ILE A 172 6.61 -13.01 -8.87
N HIS A 173 6.18 -12.64 -7.67
CA HIS A 173 6.83 -13.06 -6.42
C HIS A 173 6.88 -14.59 -6.27
N ASN A 174 5.84 -15.30 -6.69
CA ASN A 174 5.85 -16.77 -6.68
C ASN A 174 6.88 -17.40 -7.63
N ILE A 175 7.40 -16.65 -8.60
CA ILE A 175 8.39 -17.11 -9.58
C ILE A 175 9.81 -16.68 -9.16
N VAL A 176 9.98 -15.41 -8.78
CA VAL A 176 11.31 -14.81 -8.57
C VAL A 176 11.62 -14.41 -7.14
N ALA A 177 10.68 -14.61 -6.20
CA ALA A 177 10.82 -14.24 -4.80
C ALA A 177 11.24 -12.77 -4.60
N CYS A 178 10.39 -11.82 -5.05
CA CYS A 178 10.63 -10.38 -4.89
C CYS A 178 11.05 -10.01 -3.45
N PRO A 179 11.97 -9.05 -3.24
CA PRO A 179 12.31 -8.53 -1.92
C PRO A 179 11.12 -7.85 -1.25
N ILE A 180 10.98 -8.03 0.06
CA ILE A 180 9.82 -7.59 0.84
C ILE A 180 10.27 -6.81 2.08
N VAL A 181 9.59 -5.69 2.35
CA VAL A 181 9.62 -4.98 3.63
C VAL A 181 8.50 -5.56 4.48
N GLU A 182 8.84 -6.49 5.37
CA GLU A 182 7.87 -7.27 6.15
C GLU A 182 7.15 -6.41 7.20
N GLU A 183 7.76 -5.29 7.62
CA GLU A 183 7.23 -4.33 8.60
C GLU A 183 6.13 -3.42 8.03
N ALA A 184 5.98 -3.37 6.70
CA ALA A 184 4.95 -2.63 5.98
C ALA A 184 3.82 -3.57 5.57
N GLY A 185 2.77 -3.60 6.40
CA GLY A 185 1.66 -4.54 6.25
C GLY A 185 0.38 -3.95 5.65
N MET A 186 -0.68 -4.77 5.69
CA MET A 186 -2.04 -4.41 5.29
C MET A 186 -3.05 -5.08 6.23
N PHE A 187 -4.08 -4.35 6.64
CA PHE A 187 -5.09 -4.84 7.58
C PHE A 187 -6.40 -5.15 6.88
N SER A 188 -6.89 -6.38 7.09
CA SER A 188 -8.21 -6.78 6.65
C SER A 188 -9.30 -6.27 7.59
N PRO A 189 -10.58 -6.23 7.17
CA PRO A 189 -11.69 -5.78 8.02
C PRO A 189 -11.79 -6.53 9.36
N LEU A 190 -11.52 -7.84 9.37
CA LEU A 190 -11.49 -8.63 10.62
C LEU A 190 -10.36 -8.20 11.57
N VAL A 191 -9.17 -7.89 11.03
CA VAL A 191 -8.05 -7.39 11.83
C VAL A 191 -8.37 -6.00 12.38
N MET A 192 -8.92 -5.11 11.55
CA MET A 192 -9.33 -3.76 11.96
C MET A 192 -10.36 -3.80 13.09
N LYS A 193 -11.34 -4.71 13.00
CA LYS A 193 -12.30 -4.95 14.08
C LYS A 193 -11.61 -5.40 15.39
N ASP A 194 -10.64 -6.30 15.30
CA ASP A 194 -9.91 -6.76 16.49
C ASP A 194 -9.01 -5.66 17.08
N ILE A 195 -8.42 -4.79 16.24
CA ILE A 195 -7.68 -3.60 16.70
C ILE A 195 -8.60 -2.67 17.51
N LEU A 196 -9.82 -2.43 17.02
CA LEU A 196 -10.82 -1.62 17.71
C LEU A 196 -11.27 -2.23 19.04
N ASN A 197 -11.36 -3.55 19.11
CA ASN A 197 -11.69 -4.26 20.35
C ASN A 197 -10.49 -4.41 21.31
N GLY A 198 -9.30 -3.94 20.91
CA GLY A 198 -8.06 -4.07 21.69
C GLY A 198 -7.35 -5.42 21.56
N GLY A 199 -7.95 -6.39 20.87
CA GLY A 199 -7.43 -7.73 20.63
C GLY A 199 -8.48 -8.65 19.99
N GLY A 200 -8.04 -9.82 19.53
CA GLY A 200 -8.92 -10.86 18.99
C GLY A 200 -8.20 -11.85 18.10
N ARG A 201 -8.92 -12.90 17.67
CA ARG A 201 -8.34 -14.05 16.98
C ARG A 201 -7.78 -13.72 15.59
N ALA A 202 -8.33 -12.74 14.89
CA ALA A 202 -7.82 -12.31 13.59
C ALA A 202 -6.52 -11.52 13.77
N LEU A 203 -6.45 -10.64 14.78
CA LEU A 203 -5.21 -9.93 15.10
C LEU A 203 -4.12 -10.89 15.63
N ASP A 204 -4.49 -11.87 16.46
CA ASP A 204 -3.54 -12.88 16.95
C ASP A 204 -2.99 -13.71 15.79
N LEU A 205 -3.85 -14.11 14.85
CA LEU A 205 -3.42 -14.85 13.66
C LEU A 205 -2.55 -14.00 12.73
N LEU A 206 -2.85 -12.70 12.57
CA LEU A 206 -1.98 -11.79 11.84
C LEU A 206 -0.57 -11.76 12.44
N LYS A 207 -0.47 -11.59 13.77
CA LYS A 207 0.82 -11.57 14.48
C LYS A 207 1.55 -12.89 14.38
N GLU A 208 0.85 -14.02 14.49
CA GLU A 208 1.42 -15.36 14.35
C GLU A 208 2.01 -15.59 12.94
N LYS A 209 1.39 -15.02 11.91
CA LYS A 209 1.77 -15.24 10.50
C LYS A 209 2.67 -14.17 9.91
N SER A 210 2.85 -13.04 10.61
CA SER A 210 3.77 -11.97 10.19
C SER A 210 5.21 -12.35 10.55
N PRO A 211 6.17 -12.29 9.60
CA PRO A 211 7.57 -12.63 9.89
C PRO A 211 8.28 -11.66 10.84
N SER A 212 7.80 -10.42 10.89
CA SER A 212 8.34 -9.32 11.71
C SER A 212 7.19 -8.55 12.37
N PRO A 213 7.48 -7.73 13.40
CA PRO A 213 6.53 -6.74 13.88
C PRO A 213 6.12 -5.79 12.76
N LEU A 214 4.89 -5.30 12.83
CA LEU A 214 4.40 -4.30 11.88
C LEU A 214 4.61 -2.91 12.47
N TYR A 215 5.09 -1.99 11.64
CA TYR A 215 5.34 -0.59 12.00
C TYR A 215 4.55 0.39 11.13
N ALA A 216 4.11 -0.08 9.96
CA ALA A 216 3.19 0.62 9.10
C ALA A 216 2.13 -0.36 8.56
N GLY A 217 0.94 0.15 8.27
CA GLY A 217 -0.15 -0.67 7.75
C GLY A 217 -1.08 0.10 6.84
N ASN A 218 -1.38 -0.46 5.67
CA ASN A 218 -2.50 0.00 4.85
C ASN A 218 -3.83 -0.38 5.53
N LEU A 219 -4.72 0.59 5.73
CA LEU A 219 -5.99 0.39 6.43
C LEU A 219 -7.13 -0.07 5.51
N SER A 220 -6.88 -0.30 4.22
CA SER A 220 -7.83 -0.77 3.23
C SER A 220 -9.02 0.18 3.02
N ALA A 221 -8.78 1.45 2.67
CA ALA A 221 -9.81 2.48 2.45
C ALA A 221 -10.94 2.03 1.54
N SER A 222 -10.63 1.19 0.53
CA SER A 222 -11.61 0.63 -0.39
C SER A 222 -12.70 -0.25 0.28
N MET A 223 -12.51 -0.64 1.54
CA MET A 223 -13.46 -1.44 2.33
C MET A 223 -14.31 -0.57 3.28
N GLU A 224 -14.07 0.74 3.36
CA GLU A 224 -14.89 1.66 4.17
C GLU A 224 -16.36 1.61 3.73
N GLY A 225 -17.27 1.42 4.69
CA GLY A 225 -18.71 1.38 4.46
C GLY A 225 -19.23 0.14 3.72
N ALA A 226 -18.35 -0.79 3.33
CA ALA A 226 -18.73 -2.05 2.69
C ALA A 226 -18.68 -3.20 3.70
N GLU A 227 -19.69 -4.08 3.66
CA GLU A 227 -19.67 -5.29 4.48
C GLU A 227 -18.75 -6.34 3.83
N THR A 228 -17.70 -6.73 4.55
CA THR A 228 -16.74 -7.78 4.16
C THR A 228 -16.49 -8.69 5.34
N ASP A 229 -16.60 -10.01 5.15
CA ASP A 229 -16.45 -11.01 6.21
C ASP A 229 -17.34 -10.74 7.46
N GLY A 230 -18.53 -10.15 7.26
CA GLY A 230 -19.44 -9.77 8.34
C GLY A 230 -18.97 -8.58 9.18
N VAL A 231 -18.05 -7.76 8.64
CA VAL A 231 -17.57 -6.51 9.23
C VAL A 231 -17.86 -5.36 8.28
N CYS A 232 -18.47 -4.30 8.79
CA CYS A 232 -18.63 -3.02 8.10
C CYS A 232 -17.96 -1.95 8.96
N LEU A 233 -16.93 -1.29 8.42
CA LEU A 233 -16.17 -0.27 9.12
C LEU A 233 -16.66 1.11 8.66
N SER A 234 -17.11 1.93 9.59
CA SER A 234 -17.48 3.32 9.34
C SER A 234 -16.23 4.22 9.33
N PRO A 235 -16.32 5.45 8.80
CA PRO A 235 -15.23 6.43 8.92
C PRO A 235 -14.78 6.69 10.38
N PHE A 236 -15.71 6.59 11.34
CA PHE A 236 -15.42 6.71 12.76
C PHE A 236 -14.58 5.53 13.28
N ASP A 237 -14.90 4.31 12.83
CA ASP A 237 -14.13 3.11 13.16
C ASP A 237 -12.70 3.21 12.58
N MET A 238 -12.56 3.74 11.36
CA MET A 238 -11.24 3.96 10.76
C MET A 238 -10.41 4.95 11.58
N GLU A 239 -11.00 6.06 12.02
CA GLU A 239 -10.32 7.05 12.86
C GLU A 239 -9.89 6.46 14.21
N LYS A 240 -10.77 5.69 14.87
CA LYS A 240 -10.45 5.02 16.13
C LYS A 240 -9.36 3.97 15.99
N ALA A 241 -9.33 3.25 14.87
CA ALA A 241 -8.26 2.32 14.59
C ALA A 241 -6.90 3.05 14.44
N CYS A 242 -6.87 4.21 13.77
CA CYS A 242 -5.65 5.04 13.71
C CYS A 242 -5.16 5.42 15.10
N GLU A 243 -6.06 5.89 15.98
CA GLU A 243 -5.71 6.28 17.35
C GLU A 243 -5.13 5.10 18.14
N HIS A 244 -5.79 3.93 18.13
CA HIS A 244 -5.30 2.73 18.82
C HIS A 244 -3.92 2.28 18.32
N LEU A 245 -3.67 2.35 17.00
CA LEU A 245 -2.40 1.97 16.41
C LEU A 245 -1.28 2.93 16.83
N LEU A 246 -1.52 4.24 16.74
CA LEU A 246 -0.57 5.29 17.12
C LEU A 246 -0.23 5.24 18.62
N GLU A 247 -1.21 4.92 19.48
CA GLU A 247 -0.98 4.76 20.92
C GLU A 247 -0.17 3.50 21.25
N LYS A 248 -0.41 2.38 20.56
CA LYS A 248 0.30 1.11 20.82
C LYS A 248 1.74 1.12 20.31
N GLY A 249 2.00 1.80 19.20
CA GLY A 249 3.36 1.99 18.68
C GLY A 249 4.03 0.75 18.08
N ARG A 250 3.32 -0.39 17.94
CA ARG A 250 3.71 -1.58 17.15
C ARG A 250 2.63 -2.67 17.23
N LEU A 251 2.59 -3.57 16.24
CA LEU A 251 1.77 -4.79 16.26
C LEU A 251 2.62 -6.06 16.18
#